data_AF-X0YXD6-F1
#
_entry.id   AF-X0YXD6-F1
#
_cell.length_a   1.000
_cell.length_b   1.000
_cell.length_c   1.000
_cell.angle_alpha   90.00
_cell.angle_beta   90.00
_cell.angle_gamma   90.00
#
_symmetry.space_group_name_H-M   'P 1'
#
loop_
_entity.id
_entity.type
_entity.pdbx_description
1 polymer ?
#
loop_
_entity_poly.entity_id
_entity_poly.type
_entity_poly.pdbx_seq_one_letter_code
_entity_poly.pdbx_strand_id
1 'polypeptide(L)'
;MGMSLPLDYLIGRPSSEAAAILDEAFGRADSCLQQLRDRGVGSVELRGAGHGTDPDDALAGARAVWAAGMQITVHGSLPAELPGPTFRDDFAYLAGLAKAGRGRQANLTVAVH
;
A
#
# COMPACT_ATOMS: atom_id res chain seq x y z
N MET A 1 -14.52 3.78 -6.50
CA MET A 1 -14.40 4.17 -5.08
C MET A 1 -13.14 3.52 -4.53
N GLY A 2 -12.38 4.24 -3.71
CA GLY A 2 -11.13 3.74 -3.12
C GLY A 2 -11.08 3.92 -1.61
N MET A 3 -10.23 3.14 -0.93
CA MET A 3 -10.01 3.25 0.51
C MET A 3 -8.52 3.34 0.82
N SER A 4 -8.15 4.18 1.78
CA SER A 4 -6.79 4.24 2.30
C SER A 4 -6.60 3.20 3.40
N LEU A 5 -5.64 2.30 3.25
CA LEU A 5 -5.28 1.31 4.26
C LEU A 5 -3.79 1.45 4.65
N PRO A 6 -3.46 1.41 5.95
CA PRO A 6 -2.07 1.39 6.42
C PRO A 6 -1.31 0.15 5.91
N LEU A 7 -0.07 0.35 5.47
CA LEU A 7 0.78 -0.75 5.00
C LEU A 7 1.03 -1.80 6.09
N ASP A 8 1.27 -1.35 7.32
CA ASP A 8 1.53 -2.20 8.49
C ASP A 8 0.35 -3.14 8.81
N TYR A 9 -0.88 -2.64 8.65
CA TYR A 9 -2.11 -3.44 8.73
C TYR A 9 -2.17 -4.50 7.62
N LEU A 10 -1.92 -4.10 6.36
CA LEU A 10 -1.99 -4.99 5.20
C LEU A 10 -0.99 -6.15 5.25
N ILE A 11 0.17 -5.95 5.88
CA ILE A 11 1.19 -6.99 6.06
C ILE A 11 1.03 -7.78 7.37
N GLY A 12 -0.03 -7.51 8.15
CA GLY A 12 -0.33 -8.22 9.39
C GLY A 12 0.61 -7.87 10.56
N ARG A 13 1.22 -6.68 10.54
CA ARG A 13 2.07 -6.15 11.61
C ARG A 13 1.53 -4.79 12.09
N PRO A 14 0.27 -4.70 12.53
CA PRO A 14 -0.35 -3.42 12.88
C PRO A 14 0.43 -2.74 14.02
N SER A 15 0.84 -1.50 13.78
CA SER A 15 1.63 -0.68 14.71
C SER A 15 1.01 0.69 14.95
N SER A 16 0.08 1.11 14.09
CA SER A 16 -0.62 2.40 14.16
C SER A 16 -2.01 2.31 14.78
N GLU A 17 -2.49 3.43 15.34
CA GLU A 17 -3.88 3.56 15.82
C GLU A 17 -4.90 3.29 14.70
N ALA A 18 -4.61 3.75 13.49
CA ALA A 18 -5.45 3.49 12.32
C ALA A 18 -5.56 1.98 12.03
N ALA A 19 -4.48 1.22 12.20
CA ALA A 19 -4.51 -0.22 12.02
C ALA A 19 -5.36 -0.91 13.11
N ALA A 20 -5.31 -0.43 14.36
CA ALA A 20 -6.14 -0.96 15.44
C ALA A 20 -7.65 -0.73 15.18
N ILE A 21 -8.03 0.46 14.72
CA ILE A 21 -9.42 0.78 14.35
C ILE A 21 -9.92 -0.13 13.22
N LEU A 22 -9.07 -0.39 12.21
CA LEU A 22 -9.41 -1.29 11.12
C LEU A 22 -9.55 -2.74 11.57
N ASP A 23 -8.69 -3.19 12.49
CA ASP A 23 -8.78 -4.54 13.04
C ASP A 23 -10.07 -4.75 13.85
N GLU A 24 -10.46 -3.77 14.66
CA GLU A 24 -11.74 -3.81 15.38
C GLU A 24 -12.96 -3.79 14.43
N ALA A 25 -12.93 -2.95 13.39
CA ALA A 25 -14.06 -2.78 12.48
C ALA A 25 -14.21 -3.90 11.44
N PHE A 26 -13.09 -4.44 10.94
CA PHE A 26 -13.06 -5.36 9.80
C PHE A 26 -12.34 -6.68 10.07
N GLY A 27 -11.71 -6.83 11.23
CA GLY A 27 -10.83 -7.96 11.53
C GLY A 27 -9.49 -7.84 10.81
N ARG A 28 -8.88 -8.99 10.49
CA ARG A 28 -7.60 -9.06 9.78
C ARG A 28 -7.68 -8.50 8.36
N ALA A 29 -6.52 -8.16 7.80
CA ALA A 29 -6.43 -7.53 6.47
C ALA A 29 -7.13 -8.29 5.34
N ASP A 30 -7.08 -9.63 5.33
CA ASP A 30 -7.78 -10.47 4.35
C ASP A 30 -9.31 -10.33 4.44
N SER A 31 -9.85 -10.38 5.66
CA SER A 31 -11.27 -10.12 5.94
C SER A 31 -11.66 -8.70 5.51
N CYS A 32 -10.85 -7.69 5.85
CA CYS A 32 -11.10 -6.31 5.44
C CYS A 32 -11.13 -6.16 3.92
N LEU A 33 -10.12 -6.68 3.21
CA LEU A 33 -10.06 -6.58 1.75
C LEU A 33 -11.22 -7.30 1.07
N GLN A 34 -11.62 -8.47 1.57
CA GLN A 34 -12.82 -9.17 1.09
C GLN A 34 -14.07 -8.31 1.28
N GLN A 35 -14.26 -7.80 2.49
CA GLN A 35 -15.39 -6.95 2.85
C GLN A 35 -15.48 -5.66 2.05
N LEU A 36 -14.35 -5.04 1.72
CA LEU A 36 -14.27 -3.83 0.89
C LEU A 36 -14.61 -4.13 -0.56
N ARG A 37 -14.04 -5.20 -1.12
CA ARG A 37 -14.36 -5.65 -2.48
C ARG A 37 -15.85 -5.95 -2.62
N ASP A 38 -16.44 -6.68 -1.66
CA ASP A 38 -17.85 -7.05 -1.69
C ASP A 38 -18.78 -5.82 -1.58
N ARG A 39 -18.26 -4.69 -1.09
CA ARG A 39 -18.93 -3.37 -1.07
C ARG A 39 -18.61 -2.50 -2.30
N GLY A 40 -17.93 -3.04 -3.31
CA GLY A 40 -17.62 -2.35 -4.57
C GLY A 40 -16.41 -1.42 -4.52
N VAL A 41 -15.55 -1.53 -3.50
CA VAL A 41 -14.25 -0.85 -3.50
C VAL A 41 -13.35 -1.54 -4.53
N GLY A 42 -12.80 -0.74 -5.46
CA GLY A 42 -11.96 -1.25 -6.55
C GLY A 42 -10.48 -0.91 -6.42
N SER A 43 -10.13 -0.03 -5.48
CA SER A 43 -8.76 0.43 -5.29
C SER A 43 -8.43 0.68 -3.83
N VAL A 44 -7.19 0.37 -3.44
CA VAL A 44 -6.64 0.67 -2.13
C VAL A 44 -5.47 1.63 -2.27
N GLU A 45 -5.47 2.70 -1.49
CA GLU A 45 -4.30 3.54 -1.29
C GLU A 45 -3.43 2.93 -0.17
N LEU A 46 -2.18 2.60 -0.49
CA LEU A 46 -1.18 2.10 0.44
C LEU A 46 -0.59 3.28 1.20
N ARG A 47 -1.09 3.52 2.42
CA ARG A 47 -0.63 4.61 3.28
C ARG A 47 0.58 4.18 4.09
N GLY A 48 1.54 5.10 4.22
CA GLY A 48 2.77 4.87 5.01
C GLY A 48 3.92 4.24 4.22
N ALA A 49 3.77 4.11 2.91
CA ALA A 49 4.86 3.76 2.01
C ALA A 49 5.66 5.02 1.64
N GLY A 50 6.59 5.44 2.51
CA GLY A 50 7.40 6.64 2.36
C GLY A 50 8.88 6.34 2.07
N HIS A 51 9.73 7.34 2.29
CA HIS A 51 11.18 7.13 2.28
C HIS A 51 11.59 6.03 3.26
N GLY A 52 12.47 5.12 2.81
CA GLY A 52 12.99 4.03 3.63
C GLY A 52 12.02 2.87 3.87
N THR A 53 10.84 2.88 3.23
CA THR A 53 9.95 1.71 3.25
C THR A 53 10.66 0.50 2.66
N ASP A 54 10.65 -0.60 3.41
CA ASP A 54 11.19 -1.89 2.97
C ASP A 54 10.48 -2.35 1.68
N PRO A 55 11.22 -2.62 0.59
CA PRO A 55 10.64 -3.09 -0.67
C PRO A 55 9.80 -4.36 -0.55
N ASP A 56 10.15 -5.28 0.34
CA ASP A 56 9.42 -6.54 0.54
C ASP A 56 8.10 -6.29 1.27
N ASP A 57 8.08 -5.39 2.26
CA ASP A 57 6.85 -5.01 2.96
C ASP A 57 5.88 -4.29 2.01
N ALA A 58 6.37 -3.31 1.23
CA ALA A 58 5.56 -2.65 0.21
C ALA A 58 4.97 -3.65 -0.80
N LEU A 59 5.78 -4.59 -1.27
CA LEU A 59 5.36 -5.62 -2.21
C LEU A 59 4.37 -6.60 -1.57
N ALA A 60 4.55 -6.97 -0.31
CA ALA A 60 3.63 -7.84 0.41
C ALA A 60 2.25 -7.19 0.54
N GLY A 61 2.18 -5.92 0.94
CA GLY A 61 0.93 -5.17 1.01
C GLY A 61 0.24 -5.05 -0.35
N ALA A 62 1.01 -4.72 -1.40
CA ALA A 62 0.48 -4.67 -2.77
C ALA A 62 -0.08 -6.02 -3.25
N ARG A 63 0.62 -7.11 -2.96
CA ARG A 63 0.16 -8.47 -3.32
C ARG A 63 -1.14 -8.84 -2.61
N ALA A 64 -1.31 -8.46 -1.35
CA ALA A 64 -2.57 -8.70 -0.63
C ALA A 64 -3.75 -8.01 -1.34
N VAL A 65 -3.59 -6.73 -1.73
CA VAL A 65 -4.63 -5.97 -2.45
C VAL A 65 -4.92 -6.58 -3.82
N TRP A 66 -3.88 -6.90 -4.61
CA TRP A 66 -4.08 -7.51 -5.93
C TRP A 66 -4.71 -8.90 -5.84
N ALA A 67 -4.37 -9.71 -4.83
CA ALA A 67 -4.99 -11.01 -4.60
C ALA A 67 -6.47 -10.88 -4.25
N ALA A 68 -6.88 -9.77 -3.63
CA ALA A 68 -8.28 -9.43 -3.42
C ALA A 68 -8.98 -8.87 -4.68
N GLY A 69 -8.28 -8.75 -5.82
CA GLY A 69 -8.85 -8.28 -7.09
C GLY A 69 -9.01 -6.76 -7.20
N MET A 70 -8.32 -6.00 -6.33
CA MET A 70 -8.34 -4.53 -6.33
C MET A 70 -7.02 -3.95 -6.85
N GLN A 71 -7.04 -2.69 -7.25
CA GLN A 71 -5.85 -1.94 -7.69
C GLN A 71 -5.19 -1.21 -6.52
N ILE A 72 -3.93 -0.79 -6.71
CA ILE A 72 -3.22 0.02 -5.72
C ILE A 72 -2.91 1.43 -6.20
N THR A 73 -2.93 2.37 -5.27
CA THR A 73 -2.22 3.66 -5.35
C THR A 73 -1.24 3.72 -4.20
N VAL A 74 -0.06 4.31 -4.42
CA VAL A 74 0.92 4.50 -3.34
C VAL A 74 0.78 5.92 -2.82
N HIS A 75 0.63 6.07 -1.51
CA HIS A 75 0.66 7.37 -0.84
C HIS A 75 1.86 7.41 0.11
N GLY A 76 2.89 8.12 -0.34
CA GLY A 76 4.12 8.33 0.42
C GLY A 76 4.25 9.76 0.92
N SER A 77 5.16 9.95 1.87
CA SER A 77 5.62 11.26 2.30
C SER A 77 7.01 11.55 1.74
N LEU A 78 7.25 12.80 1.36
CA LEU A 78 8.59 13.32 1.09
C LEU A 78 9.32 13.52 2.43
N PRO A 79 10.55 13.01 2.57
CA PRO A 79 11.40 13.42 3.69
C PRO A 79 11.79 14.89 3.53
N ALA A 80 12.18 15.54 4.63
CA ALA A 80 12.66 16.92 4.63
C ALA A 80 13.92 17.09 3.75
N GLU A 81 14.75 16.04 3.68
CA GLU A 81 15.90 15.93 2.80
C GLU A 81 15.89 14.55 2.14
N LEU A 82 16.21 14.49 0.85
CA LEU A 82 16.39 13.24 0.12
C LEU A 82 17.85 12.79 0.28
N PRO A 83 18.14 11.73 1.06
CA PRO A 83 19.51 11.31 1.32
C PRO A 83 20.15 10.59 0.14
N GLY A 84 19.34 10.01 -0.75
CA GLY A 84 19.78 9.36 -1.97
C GLY A 84 20.18 10.35 -3.06
N PRO A 85 21.06 9.94 -4.01
CA PRO A 85 21.40 10.77 -5.16
C PRO A 85 20.24 10.91 -6.14
N THR A 86 19.22 10.05 -6.06
CA THR A 86 18.03 10.10 -6.90
C THR A 86 16.76 9.69 -6.15
N PHE A 87 15.61 10.19 -6.62
CA PHE A 87 14.28 9.76 -6.14
C PHE A 87 14.08 8.24 -6.19
N ARG A 88 14.75 7.55 -7.12
CA ARG A 88 14.66 6.10 -7.24
C ARG A 88 15.33 5.39 -6.05
N ASP A 89 16.39 5.97 -5.50
CA ASP A 89 17.10 5.40 -4.36
C ASP A 89 16.28 5.55 -3.07
N ASP A 90 15.66 6.72 -2.90
CA ASP A 90 14.82 7.06 -1.76
C ASP A 90 13.49 6.28 -1.74
N PHE A 91 13.00 5.87 -2.91
CA PHE A 91 11.76 5.13 -3.11
C PHE A 91 11.97 3.83 -3.88
N ALA A 92 13.01 3.07 -3.52
CA ALA A 92 13.44 1.85 -4.22
C ALA A 92 12.31 0.81 -4.40
N TYR A 93 11.36 0.76 -3.46
CA TYR A 93 10.19 -0.12 -3.51
C TYR A 93 9.29 0.11 -4.74
N LEU A 94 9.23 1.35 -5.29
CA LEU A 94 8.39 1.69 -6.43
C LEU A 94 8.75 0.89 -7.69
N ALA A 95 10.03 0.61 -7.89
CA ALA A 95 10.47 -0.21 -9.02
C ALA A 95 9.96 -1.66 -8.91
N GLY A 96 9.96 -2.21 -7.69
CA GLY A 96 9.41 -3.53 -7.38
C GLY A 96 7.90 -3.58 -7.61
N LEU A 97 7.17 -2.57 -7.12
CA LEU A 97 5.72 -2.45 -7.34
C LEU A 97 5.36 -2.30 -8.81
N ALA A 98 6.06 -1.43 -9.55
CA ALA A 98 5.82 -1.22 -10.97
C ALA A 98 6.07 -2.51 -11.78
N LYS A 99 7.09 -3.30 -11.42
CA LYS A 99 7.37 -4.59 -12.06
C LYS A 99 6.29 -5.62 -11.71
N ALA A 100 5.92 -5.74 -10.44
CA ALA A 100 4.96 -6.73 -9.97
C ALA A 100 3.52 -6.43 -10.40
N GLY A 101 3.18 -5.15 -10.58
CA GLY A 101 1.87 -4.70 -11.03
C GLY A 101 1.58 -4.95 -12.51
N ARG A 102 2.60 -5.27 -13.33
CA ARG A 102 2.41 -5.58 -14.75
C ARG A 102 1.45 -6.77 -14.91
N GLY A 103 0.38 -6.56 -15.68
CA GLY A 103 -0.68 -7.54 -15.88
C GLY A 103 -1.70 -7.66 -14.74
N ARG A 104 -1.52 -6.92 -13.64
CA ARG A 104 -2.47 -6.84 -12.51
C ARG A 104 -3.21 -5.50 -12.47
N GLN A 105 -2.56 -4.44 -12.92
CA GLN A 105 -3.15 -3.11 -13.09
C GLN A 105 -2.50 -2.39 -14.27
N ALA A 106 -3.25 -1.48 -14.92
CA ALA A 106 -2.78 -0.76 -16.09
C ALA A 106 -1.76 0.33 -15.73
N ASN A 107 -2.03 1.08 -14.67
CA ASN A 107 -1.18 2.17 -14.19
C ASN A 107 -0.90 2.00 -12.69
N LEU A 108 0.29 2.41 -12.25
CA LEU A 108 0.61 2.60 -10.84
C LEU A 108 0.67 4.10 -10.58
N THR A 109 -0.27 4.60 -9.78
CA THR A 109 -0.26 6.00 -9.33
C THR A 109 0.52 6.13 -8.03
N VAL A 110 1.33 7.17 -7.94
CA VAL A 110 2.09 7.51 -6.74
C VAL A 110 1.76 8.96 -6.39
N ALA A 111 1.21 9.18 -5.20
CA ALA A 111 1.03 10.49 -4.59
C ALA A 111 2.11 10.64 -3.51
N VAL A 112 2.88 11.73 -3.58
CA VAL A 112 3.89 12.06 -2.58
C VAL A 112 3.63 13.47 -2.07
N HIS A 113 3.58 13.60 -0.75
CA HIS A 113 3.27 14.86 -0.06
C HIS A 113 4.42 15.31 0.84
#